data_AF-A0A081XN90-F1
#
_entry.id   AF-A0A081XN90-F1
#
_cell.length_a   1.000
_cell.length_b   1.000
_cell.length_c   1.000
_cell.angle_alpha   90.00
_cell.angle_beta   90.00
_cell.angle_gamma   90.00
#
_symmetry.space_group_name_H-M   'P 1'
#
loop_
_entity.id
_entity.type
_entity.pdbx_description
1 polymer ?
#
loop_
_entity_poly.entity_id
_entity_poly.type
_entity_poly.pdbx_seq_one_letter_code
_entity_poly.pdbx_strand_id
1 'polypeptide(L)'
;MAAMDLFGRRWALRILWELRAGPLGARALLARCEGLSSSVLYQRLRELTSSGIISPSVDGYELTQLGTALGHALRPLDEWAITWAQEQEHDDQEPPPGDPPDPGTRRTTAVRAAQDSVRGA
;
A
#
# COMPACT_ATOMS: atom_id res chain seq x y z
N MET A 1 4.75 23.86 -1.58
CA MET A 1 4.16 24.06 -2.93
C MET A 1 2.71 23.64 -2.78
N ALA A 2 1.75 24.57 -2.76
CA ALA A 2 0.47 24.38 -2.04
C ALA A 2 -0.37 23.15 -2.45
N ALA A 3 -0.32 22.73 -3.73
CA ALA A 3 -1.08 21.58 -4.21
C ALA A 3 -0.56 20.25 -3.66
N MET A 4 0.76 20.02 -3.70
CA MET A 4 1.36 18.81 -3.15
C MET A 4 1.20 18.72 -1.63
N ASP A 5 1.20 19.88 -0.94
CA ASP A 5 0.93 19.96 0.50
C ASP A 5 -0.52 19.59 0.86
N LEU A 6 -1.46 19.74 -0.09
CA LEU A 6 -2.86 19.30 0.05
C LEU A 6 -2.98 17.80 -0.25
N PHE A 7 -2.35 17.32 -1.32
CA PHE A 7 -2.44 15.92 -1.76
C PHE A 7 -1.66 14.96 -0.84
N GLY A 8 -0.58 15.42 -0.23
CA GLY A 8 0.17 14.66 0.78
C GLY A 8 -0.57 14.50 2.11
N ARG A 9 -1.73 15.17 2.30
CA ARG A 9 -2.52 14.99 3.51
C ARG A 9 -3.21 13.64 3.47
N ARG A 10 -3.11 12.92 4.59
CA ARG A 10 -3.83 11.66 4.78
C ARG A 10 -5.32 11.85 4.43
N TRP A 11 -5.84 10.94 3.61
CA TRP A 11 -7.21 10.90 3.09
C TRP A 11 -7.59 11.88 1.96
N ALA A 12 -6.78 12.87 1.61
CA ALA A 12 -7.15 13.84 0.57
C ALA A 12 -7.37 13.18 -0.79
N LEU A 13 -6.37 12.43 -1.29
CA LEU A 13 -6.48 11.70 -2.56
C LEU A 13 -7.56 10.62 -2.52
N ARG A 14 -7.72 9.93 -1.38
CA ARG A 14 -8.76 8.90 -1.22
C ARG A 14 -10.17 9.49 -1.35
N ILE A 15 -10.44 10.65 -0.75
CA ILE A 15 -11.74 11.31 -0.86
C ILE A 15 -11.99 11.76 -2.32
N LEU A 16 -10.99 12.32 -2.99
CA LEU A 16 -11.11 12.71 -4.40
C LEU A 16 -11.42 11.52 -5.30
N TRP A 17 -10.77 10.39 -5.04
CA TRP A 17 -11.03 9.15 -5.78
C TRP A 17 -12.47 8.65 -5.62
N GLU A 18 -13.05 8.75 -4.44
CA GLU A 18 -14.44 8.34 -4.21
C GLU A 18 -15.44 9.27 -4.92
N LEU A 19 -15.17 10.57 -4.96
CA LEU A 19 -16.03 11.58 -5.60
C LEU A 19 -15.96 11.59 -7.13
N ARG A 20 -14.98 10.90 -7.74
CA ARG A 20 -14.86 10.83 -9.20
C ARG A 20 -16.06 10.17 -9.89
N ALA A 21 -16.77 9.29 -9.16
CA ALA A 21 -17.92 8.54 -9.67
C ALA A 21 -19.23 9.34 -9.59
N GLY A 22 -19.20 10.50 -8.92
CA GLY A 22 -20.34 11.35 -8.70
C GLY A 22 -20.42 11.87 -7.27
N PRO A 23 -21.48 12.64 -6.96
CA PRO A 23 -21.68 13.23 -5.64
C PRO A 23 -21.82 12.17 -4.54
N LEU A 24 -21.22 12.43 -3.37
CA LEU A 24 -21.37 11.56 -2.19
C LEU A 24 -21.55 12.37 -0.91
N GLY A 25 -22.47 11.89 -0.08
CA GLY A 25 -22.63 12.37 1.29
C GLY A 25 -21.50 11.90 2.22
N ALA A 26 -21.30 12.61 3.32
CA ALA A 26 -20.25 12.29 4.31
C ALA A 26 -20.36 10.86 4.86
N ARG A 27 -21.56 10.33 5.05
CA ARG A 27 -21.78 8.95 5.52
C ARG A 27 -21.28 7.91 4.51
N ALA A 28 -21.53 8.13 3.22
CA ALA A 28 -21.05 7.24 2.16
C ALA A 28 -19.52 7.29 2.04
N LEU A 29 -18.92 8.49 2.19
CA LEU A 29 -17.48 8.66 2.23
C LEU A 29 -16.83 7.93 3.41
N LEU A 30 -17.41 7.99 4.62
CA LEU A 30 -16.95 7.22 5.77
C LEU A 30 -16.99 5.72 5.53
N ALA A 31 -18.08 5.22 4.94
CA ALA A 31 -18.23 3.80 4.63
C ALA A 31 -17.20 3.29 3.62
N ARG A 32 -16.74 4.16 2.70
CA ARG A 32 -15.75 3.85 1.66
C ARG A 32 -14.30 4.11 2.09
N CYS A 33 -14.11 4.73 3.25
CA CYS A 33 -12.80 5.08 3.81
C CYS A 33 -12.62 4.42 5.18
N GLU A 34 -12.37 3.12 5.19
CA GLU A 34 -12.18 2.36 6.44
C GLU A 34 -11.05 2.94 7.29
N GLY A 35 -11.34 3.29 8.55
CA GLY A 35 -10.37 3.91 9.46
C GLY A 35 -10.32 5.45 9.39
N LEU A 36 -11.11 6.09 8.52
CA LEU A 36 -11.31 7.53 8.54
C LEU A 36 -12.29 7.93 9.65
N SER A 37 -11.85 8.79 10.58
CA SER A 37 -12.76 9.37 11.56
C SER A 37 -13.62 10.49 10.95
N SER A 38 -14.82 10.70 11.49
CA SER A 38 -15.70 11.80 11.07
C SER A 38 -15.03 13.16 11.20
N SER A 39 -14.28 13.40 12.28
CA SER A 39 -13.58 14.67 12.49
C SER A 39 -12.55 14.96 11.39
N VAL A 40 -11.76 13.95 11.02
CA VAL A 40 -10.77 14.07 9.93
C VAL A 40 -11.48 14.23 8.59
N LEU A 41 -12.58 13.51 8.34
CA LEU A 41 -13.37 13.67 7.11
C LEU A 41 -13.84 15.12 6.96
N TYR A 42 -14.52 15.69 7.96
CA TYR A 42 -15.01 17.07 7.88
C TYR A 42 -13.87 18.10 7.77
N GLN A 43 -12.70 17.83 8.38
CA GLN A 43 -11.53 18.68 8.17
C GLN A 43 -11.06 18.63 6.71
N ARG A 44 -10.97 17.43 6.12
CA ARG A 44 -10.56 17.25 4.71
C ARG A 44 -11.56 17.84 3.73
N LEU A 45 -12.86 17.64 3.95
CA LEU A 45 -13.90 18.24 3.13
C LEU A 45 -13.82 19.77 3.14
N ARG A 46 -13.61 20.39 4.32
CA ARG A 46 -13.41 21.84 4.41
C ARG A 46 -12.20 22.32 3.65
N GLU A 47 -11.06 21.63 3.78
CA GLU A 47 -9.83 22.00 3.06
C GLU A 47 -10.00 21.87 1.54
N LEU A 48 -10.56 20.76 1.06
CA LEU A 48 -10.85 20.53 -0.36
C LEU A 48 -11.89 21.52 -0.92
N THR A 49 -12.86 21.94 -0.10
CA THR A 49 -13.83 22.95 -0.49
C THR A 49 -13.16 24.33 -0.58
N SER A 50 -12.32 24.66 0.41
CA SER A 50 -11.59 25.94 0.44
C SER A 50 -10.58 26.09 -0.70
N SER A 51 -10.06 24.98 -1.23
CA SER A 51 -9.19 24.98 -2.41
C SER A 51 -9.96 24.96 -3.73
N GLY A 52 -11.30 24.93 -3.69
CA GLY A 52 -12.14 24.90 -4.89
C GLY A 52 -12.11 23.58 -5.65
N ILE A 53 -11.61 22.50 -5.04
CA ILE A 53 -11.54 21.18 -5.67
C ILE A 53 -12.88 20.44 -5.58
N ILE A 54 -13.61 20.65 -4.47
CA ILE A 54 -14.96 20.11 -4.28
C ILE A 54 -15.94 21.22 -3.95
N SER A 55 -17.23 20.96 -4.17
CA SER A 55 -18.33 21.83 -3.75
C SER A 55 -19.44 21.02 -3.07
N PRO A 56 -20.22 21.64 -2.17
CA PRO A 56 -21.47 21.05 -1.68
C PRO A 56 -22.48 20.91 -2.82
N SER A 57 -23.26 19.84 -2.80
CA SER A 57 -24.37 19.56 -3.71
C SER A 57 -25.57 19.00 -2.94
N VAL A 58 -26.70 18.77 -3.63
CA VAL A 58 -27.92 18.20 -3.02
C VAL A 58 -27.64 16.83 -2.40
N ASP A 59 -26.79 16.03 -3.05
CA ASP A 59 -26.46 14.66 -2.65
C ASP A 59 -25.19 14.56 -1.78
N GLY A 60 -24.61 15.70 -1.39
CA GLY A 60 -23.45 15.77 -0.49
C GLY A 60 -22.34 16.68 -1.01
N TYR A 61 -21.25 16.07 -1.45
CA TYR A 61 -20.10 16.76 -2.01
C TYR A 61 -19.79 16.21 -3.40
N GLU A 62 -19.33 17.06 -4.31
CA GLU A 62 -18.96 16.68 -5.67
C GLU A 62 -17.67 17.38 -6.11
N LEU A 63 -17.00 16.83 -7.12
CA LEU A 63 -15.87 17.49 -7.74
C LEU A 63 -16.34 18.73 -8.50
N THR A 64 -15.62 19.85 -8.34
CA THR A 64 -15.78 21.00 -9.23
C THR A 64 -15.14 20.69 -10.59
N GLN A 65 -15.32 21.59 -11.57
CA GLN A 65 -14.59 21.50 -12.83
C GLN A 65 -13.06 21.43 -12.63
N LEU A 66 -12.52 22.17 -11.65
CA LEU A 66 -11.11 22.12 -11.29
C LEU A 66 -10.73 20.76 -10.68
N GLY A 67 -11.57 20.20 -9.80
CA GLY A 67 -11.36 18.88 -9.22
C GLY A 67 -11.41 17.75 -10.25
N THR A 68 -12.31 17.83 -11.23
CA THR A 68 -12.37 16.90 -12.35
C THR A 68 -11.12 16.98 -13.22
N ALA A 69 -10.66 18.20 -13.55
CA ALA A 69 -9.42 18.40 -14.30
C ALA A 69 -8.20 17.84 -13.56
N LEU A 70 -8.14 18.01 -12.23
CA LEU A 70 -7.12 17.42 -11.38
C LEU A 70 -7.16 15.88 -11.44
N GLY A 71 -8.34 15.27 -11.38
CA GLY A 71 -8.49 13.81 -11.51
C GLY A 71 -7.90 13.27 -12.82
N HIS A 72 -8.12 13.99 -13.93
CA HIS A 72 -7.51 13.64 -15.22
C HIS A 72 -5.99 13.82 -15.23
N ALA A 73 -5.48 14.87 -14.59
CA ALA A 73 -4.04 15.12 -14.48
C ALA A 73 -3.31 14.08 -13.62
N LEU A 74 -4.00 13.44 -12.67
CA LEU A 74 -3.46 12.39 -11.82
C LEU A 74 -3.45 11.00 -12.47
N ARG A 75 -4.19 10.78 -13.57
CA ARG A 75 -4.27 9.47 -14.23
C ARG A 75 -2.90 8.92 -14.69
N PRO A 76 -2.00 9.70 -15.31
CA PRO A 76 -0.67 9.21 -15.66
C PRO A 76 0.15 8.77 -14.44
N LEU A 77 -0.09 9.38 -13.28
CA LEU A 77 0.56 8.99 -12.03
C LEU A 77 0.03 7.65 -11.51
N ASP A 78 -1.28 7.39 -11.65
CA ASP A 78 -1.91 6.10 -11.33
C ASP A 78 -1.36 4.97 -12.21
N GLU A 79 -1.23 5.23 -13.52
CA GLU A 79 -0.62 4.30 -14.48
C GLU A 79 0.84 4.00 -14.12
N TRP A 80 1.62 5.02 -13.79
CA TRP A 80 3.01 4.85 -13.34
C TRP A 80 3.09 4.05 -12.02
N ALA A 81 2.18 4.30 -11.06
CA ALA A 81 2.19 3.63 -9.77
C ALA A 81 1.98 2.11 -9.89
N ILE A 82 1.20 1.67 -10.88
CA ILE A 82 1.04 0.24 -11.21
C ILE A 82 2.37 -0.37 -11.66
N THR A 83 3.06 0.28 -12.60
CA THR A 83 4.38 -0.17 -13.07
C THR A 83 5.40 -0.20 -11.94
N TRP A 84 5.42 0.85 -11.11
CA TRP A 84 6.32 0.93 -9.97
C TRP A 84 6.08 -0.21 -8.97
N ALA A 85 4.82 -0.52 -8.64
CA ALA A 85 4.50 -1.62 -7.74
C ALA A 85 4.99 -2.99 -8.27
N GLN A 86 4.88 -3.23 -9.58
CA GLN A 86 5.36 -4.46 -10.23
C GLN A 86 6.90 -4.61 -10.16
N GLU A 87 7.63 -3.50 -10.20
CA GLU A 87 9.09 -3.49 -10.05
C GLU A 87 9.50 -3.79 -8.60
N GLN A 88 8.76 -3.29 -7.61
CA GLN A 88 9.06 -3.56 -6.20
C GLN A 88 8.78 -5.02 -5.81
N GLU A 89 7.75 -5.65 -6.37
CA GLU A 89 7.46 -7.07 -6.14
C GLU A 89 8.57 -8.01 -6.67
N HIS A 90 9.33 -7.57 -7.69
CA HIS A 90 10.46 -8.33 -8.22
C HIS A 90 11.70 -8.29 -7.32
N ASP A 91 11.96 -7.16 -6.64
CA ASP A 91 13.10 -7.03 -5.73
C ASP A 91 12.91 -7.86 -4.44
N ASP A 92 11.66 -8.10 -4.01
CA ASP A 92 11.35 -8.99 -2.88
C ASP A 92 11.45 -10.50 -3.24
N GLN A 93 11.59 -10.83 -4.53
CA GLN A 93 11.69 -12.19 -5.07
C GLN A 93 13.10 -12.56 -5.56
N GLU A 94 14.15 -11.99 -4.97
CA GLU A 94 15.50 -12.57 -5.12
C GLU A 94 15.54 -13.92 -4.38
N PRO A 95 15.79 -15.06 -5.08
CA PRO A 95 15.84 -16.37 -4.44
C PRO A 95 16.95 -16.37 -3.36
N PRO A 96 16.74 -17.02 -2.20
CA PRO A 96 17.77 -17.07 -1.18
C PRO A 96 19.06 -17.63 -1.80
N PRO A 97 20.24 -17.05 -1.50
CA PRO A 97 21.50 -17.63 -1.97
C PRO A 97 21.52 -19.09 -1.51
N GLY A 98 21.54 -20.02 -2.48
CA GLY A 98 21.55 -21.44 -2.19
C GLY A 98 22.66 -21.73 -1.19
N ASP A 99 22.34 -22.53 -0.16
CA ASP A 99 23.25 -22.81 0.95
C ASP A 99 24.68 -23.10 0.42
N PRO A 100 25.71 -22.38 0.90
CA PRO A 100 27.07 -22.72 0.53
C PRO A 100 27.34 -24.16 0.98
N PRO A 101 28.00 -25.00 0.15
CA PRO A 101 28.31 -26.37 0.56
C PRO A 101 29.13 -26.34 1.86
N ASP A 102 28.61 -27.03 2.88
CA ASP A 102 29.13 -27.02 4.25
C ASP A 102 30.64 -27.37 4.31
N PRO A 103 31.53 -26.42 4.65
CA PRO A 103 32.96 -26.68 4.81
C PRO A 103 33.23 -27.22 6.22
N GLY A 104 32.66 -28.37 6.58
CA GLY A 104 32.48 -28.71 7.99
C GLY A 104 32.69 -30.13 8.48
N THR A 105 32.92 -31.15 7.64
CA THR A 105 33.15 -32.51 8.18
C THR A 105 34.60 -32.71 8.63
N ARG A 106 34.97 -32.19 9.81
CA ARG A 106 36.10 -32.73 10.59
C ARG A 106 35.88 -32.67 12.11
N ARG A 107 36.18 -33.86 12.69
CA ARG A 107 36.47 -34.27 14.08
C ARG A 107 35.29 -34.82 14.88
N THR A 108 35.23 -36.13 15.11
CA THR A 108 36.07 -36.98 16.00
C THR A 108 35.69 -36.80 17.47
N THR A 109 35.00 -37.80 18.03
CA THR A 109 35.40 -38.40 19.31
C THR A 109 34.85 -39.81 19.44
N ALA A 110 35.76 -40.73 19.77
CA ALA A 110 35.50 -42.12 20.11
C ALA A 110 34.75 -42.25 21.46
N VAL A 111 34.09 -43.39 21.68
CA VAL A 111 34.37 -44.32 22.80
C VAL A 111 33.33 -45.46 22.86
N ARG A 112 33.87 -46.69 23.02
CA ARG A 112 33.28 -47.95 23.50
C ARG A 112 32.30 -48.69 22.59
N ALA A 113 32.31 -50.02 22.50
CA ALA A 113 33.27 -51.11 22.66
C ALA A 113 32.44 -52.39 22.55
N ALA A 114 32.96 -53.38 21.81
CA ALA A 114 32.70 -54.81 21.93
C ALA A 114 31.29 -55.36 21.60
N GLN A 115 31.30 -56.63 21.16
CA GLN A 115 30.18 -57.51 20.77
C GLN A 115 29.80 -57.33 19.28
N ASP A 116 30.04 -58.25 18.35
CA ASP A 116 30.15 -59.70 18.46
C ASP A 116 31.09 -60.25 17.38
N SER A 117 32.13 -60.94 17.84
CA SER A 117 32.95 -61.85 17.05
C SER A 117 32.42 -63.25 17.33
N VAL A 118 31.38 -63.72 16.62
CA VAL A 118 31.02 -65.15 16.55
C VAL A 118 30.34 -65.45 15.20
N ARG A 119 30.72 -66.59 14.60
CA ARG A 119 30.14 -67.31 13.44
C ARG A 119 30.64 -66.93 12.04
N GLY A 120 31.92 -67.20 11.82
CA GLY A 120 32.36 -67.93 10.62
C GLY A 120 32.92 -69.28 11.05
N ALA A 121 32.18 -70.36 10.77
CA ALA A 121 32.64 -71.74 10.56
C ALA A 121 31.44 -72.56 10.06
#